data_AF-A0A2R6Q7C7-F1
#
_entry.id   AF-A0A2R6Q7C7-F1
#
_cell.length_a   1.000
_cell.length_b   1.000
_cell.length_c   1.000
_cell.angle_alpha   90.00
_cell.angle_beta   90.00
_cell.angle_gamma   90.00
#
_symmetry.space_group_name_H-M   'P 1'
#
loop_
_entity.id
_entity.type
_entity.pdbx_description
1 polymer ?
#
loop_
_entity_poly.entity_id
_entity_poly.type
_entity_poly.pdbx_seq_one_letter_code
_entity_poly.pdbx_strand_id
1 'polypeptide(L)'
;MALADAQNLAIRKLLTRAAYESTVTPGPPLPKSHPSPALASKLHLECAALYTSARALAKTAGASRPALSPTSSSAKSKFKLGLGGSNKDGSSAEGGGGGRDDADEVVPELRRYLSDEIAVHNALAHKWLGVDAGENGGPQQTGTAVGFLTWSKKELEDLKNGGSAGGMAVGTMGTEREKEMREARKARVLGDLESVNVFFKGYKRMNDSIVPPQSDLQASIPAGRMAIAIRAYTKPVPAFGPGSADYVQKMAEELESLGVGGEGGGGGDSSGTSPAVPPHKAEASYAGAGSYY
;
A
#
# COMPACT_ATOMS: atom_id res chain seq x y z
N MET A 1 2.79 -0.58 -3.34
CA MET A 1 1.53 0.13 -3.61
C MET A 1 0.32 -0.76 -3.31
N ALA A 2 0.03 -1.84 -4.05
CA ALA A 2 -1.17 -2.66 -3.82
C ALA A 2 -1.35 -3.16 -2.37
N LEU A 3 -0.26 -3.55 -1.70
CA LEU A 3 -0.29 -3.90 -0.27
C LEU A 3 -0.69 -2.70 0.63
N ALA A 4 -0.24 -1.49 0.30
CA ALA A 4 -0.60 -0.27 1.02
C ALA A 4 -2.09 0.07 0.83
N ASP A 5 -2.62 -0.03 -0.40
CA ASP A 5 -4.04 0.20 -0.69
C ASP A 5 -4.92 -0.82 0.02
N ALA A 6 -4.49 -2.09 0.07
CA ALA A 6 -5.15 -3.15 0.82
C ALA A 6 -5.16 -2.81 2.33
N GLN A 7 -4.02 -2.41 2.89
CA GLN A 7 -3.89 -2.00 4.28
C GLN A 7 -4.85 -0.83 4.60
N ASN A 8 -4.89 0.20 3.74
CA ASN A 8 -5.82 1.34 3.88
C ASN A 8 -7.29 0.88 3.87
N LEU A 9 -7.65 -0.07 2.99
CA LEU A 9 -8.98 -0.64 2.96
C LEU A 9 -9.32 -1.43 4.23
N ALA A 10 -8.37 -2.21 4.77
CA ALA A 10 -8.57 -2.91 6.04
C ALA A 10 -8.78 -1.94 7.21
N ILE A 11 -8.00 -0.84 7.27
CA ILE A 11 -8.19 0.21 8.27
C ILE A 11 -9.60 0.80 8.18
N ARG A 12 -10.04 1.18 6.98
CA ARG A 12 -11.40 1.73 6.77
C ARG A 12 -12.48 0.75 7.19
N LYS A 13 -12.36 -0.53 6.84
CA LYS A 13 -13.28 -1.58 7.27
C LYS A 13 -13.34 -1.72 8.80
N LEU A 14 -12.18 -1.72 9.45
CA LEU A 14 -12.07 -1.83 10.91
C LEU A 14 -12.75 -0.65 11.61
N LEU A 15 -12.61 0.56 11.07
CA LEU A 15 -13.17 1.78 11.67
C LEU A 15 -14.62 2.07 11.27
N THR A 16 -15.20 1.32 10.32
CA THR A 16 -16.53 1.63 9.73
C THR A 16 -17.63 1.70 10.79
N ARG A 17 -17.71 0.71 11.69
CA ARG A 17 -18.76 0.67 12.73
C ARG A 17 -18.64 1.85 13.69
N ALA A 18 -17.41 2.13 14.13
CA ALA A 18 -17.15 3.21 15.06
C ALA A 18 -17.32 4.59 14.43
N ALA A 19 -17.02 4.73 13.14
CA ALA A 19 -17.26 5.95 12.37
C ALA A 19 -18.76 6.27 12.30
N TYR A 20 -19.61 5.25 12.10
CA TYR A 20 -21.06 5.43 12.13
C TYR A 20 -21.55 5.94 13.49
N GLU A 21 -21.14 5.30 14.58
CA GLU A 21 -21.52 5.73 15.95
C GLU A 21 -20.99 7.15 16.27
N SER A 22 -19.80 7.50 15.76
CA SER A 22 -19.21 8.84 15.94
C SER A 22 -19.98 9.96 15.23
N THR A 23 -20.85 9.64 14.26
CA THR A 23 -21.75 10.65 13.67
C THR A 23 -22.87 11.08 14.62
N VAL A 24 -23.23 10.22 15.57
CA VAL A 24 -24.28 10.48 16.57
C VAL A 24 -23.70 11.20 17.79
N THR A 25 -22.52 10.76 18.25
CA THR A 25 -21.80 11.38 19.37
C THR A 25 -20.37 11.72 18.95
N PRO A 26 -20.16 12.90 18.33
CA PRO A 26 -18.83 13.28 17.88
C PRO A 26 -17.94 13.70 19.04
N GLY A 27 -16.76 13.09 19.14
CA GLY A 27 -15.69 13.48 20.06
C GLY A 27 -15.43 12.50 21.19
N PRO A 28 -14.60 12.88 22.18
CA PRO A 28 -14.34 12.07 23.36
C PRO A 28 -15.61 11.93 24.24
N PRO A 29 -15.83 10.78 24.91
CA PRO A 29 -15.05 9.55 24.81
C PRO A 29 -15.37 8.74 23.54
N LEU A 30 -14.45 7.88 23.12
CA LEU A 30 -14.69 7.02 21.95
C LEU A 30 -15.85 6.04 22.18
N PRO A 31 -16.60 5.68 21.13
CA PRO A 31 -17.65 4.67 21.24
C PRO A 31 -17.04 3.31 21.61
N LYS A 32 -17.79 2.50 22.38
CA LYS A 32 -17.36 1.15 22.81
C LYS A 32 -17.09 0.19 21.65
N SER A 33 -17.62 0.48 20.47
CA SER A 33 -17.38 -0.28 19.23
C SER A 33 -16.05 0.04 18.56
N HIS A 34 -15.34 1.09 19.01
CA HIS A 34 -14.07 1.50 18.43
C HIS A 34 -12.95 0.49 18.76
N PRO A 35 -12.15 0.05 17.77
CA PRO A 35 -10.95 -0.74 18.06
C PRO A 35 -9.97 0.09 18.92
N SER A 36 -8.92 -0.53 19.48
CA SER A 36 -7.91 0.24 20.24
C SER A 36 -7.32 1.39 19.38
N PRO A 37 -7.32 2.65 19.87
CA PRO A 37 -6.70 3.78 19.17
C PRO A 37 -5.20 3.59 18.92
N ALA A 38 -4.49 2.99 19.89
CA ALA A 38 -3.10 2.55 19.73
C ALA A 38 -2.90 1.55 18.58
N LEU A 39 -3.89 0.71 18.29
CA LEU A 39 -3.82 -0.18 17.13
C LEU A 39 -4.01 0.63 15.85
N ALA A 40 -5.01 1.50 15.79
CA ALA A 40 -5.28 2.34 14.61
C ALA A 40 -4.06 3.18 14.22
N SER A 41 -3.36 3.81 15.17
CA SER A 41 -2.15 4.58 14.91
C SER A 41 -1.06 3.72 14.26
N LYS A 42 -0.76 2.54 14.81
CA LYS A 42 0.23 1.60 14.25
C LYS A 42 -0.12 1.12 12.85
N LEU A 43 -1.40 0.91 12.55
CA LEU A 43 -1.83 0.53 11.20
C LEU A 43 -1.60 1.67 10.19
N HIS A 44 -1.87 2.93 10.57
CA HIS A 44 -1.62 4.09 9.73
C HIS A 44 -0.12 4.36 9.51
N LEU A 45 0.72 4.20 10.54
CA LEU A 45 2.18 4.32 10.42
C LEU A 45 2.75 3.29 9.43
N GLU A 46 2.28 2.04 9.50
CA GLU A 46 2.68 1.01 8.53
C GLU A 46 2.24 1.36 7.12
N CYS A 47 1.00 1.86 6.96
CA CYS A 47 0.50 2.28 5.65
C CYS A 47 1.36 3.42 5.05
N ALA A 48 1.75 4.41 5.86
CA ALA A 48 2.66 5.47 5.44
C ALA A 48 4.05 4.92 5.06
N ALA A 49 4.58 3.94 5.78
CA ALA A 49 5.85 3.27 5.45
C ALA A 49 5.77 2.53 4.12
N LEU A 50 4.67 1.81 3.85
CA LEU A 50 4.44 1.09 2.59
C LEU A 50 4.27 2.04 1.39
N TYR A 51 3.64 3.20 1.57
CA TYR A 51 3.59 4.22 0.52
C TYR A 51 4.94 4.93 0.33
N THR A 52 5.70 5.14 1.41
CA THR A 52 7.06 5.70 1.34
C THR A 52 7.99 4.80 0.55
N SER A 53 7.96 3.49 0.78
CA SER A 53 8.74 2.53 0.00
C SER A 53 8.30 2.50 -1.47
N ALA A 54 6.99 2.54 -1.74
CA ALA A 54 6.47 2.66 -3.10
C ALA A 54 6.93 3.95 -3.81
N ARG A 55 6.95 5.08 -3.10
CA ARG A 55 7.41 6.36 -3.63
C ARG A 55 8.92 6.38 -3.89
N ALA A 56 9.70 5.72 -3.03
CA ALA A 56 11.14 5.56 -3.25
C ALA A 56 11.40 4.80 -4.55
N LEU A 57 10.72 3.67 -4.77
CA LEU A 57 10.82 2.88 -6.01
C LEU A 57 10.34 3.66 -7.24
N ALA A 58 9.27 4.43 -7.12
CA ALA A 58 8.78 5.28 -8.20
C ALA A 58 9.78 6.37 -8.60
N LYS A 59 10.66 6.81 -7.69
CA LYS A 59 11.73 7.77 -8.00
C LYS A 59 12.96 7.13 -8.62
N THR A 60 13.21 5.84 -8.36
CA THR A 60 14.37 5.12 -8.90
C THR A 60 14.10 4.47 -10.25
N ALA A 61 12.84 4.20 -10.59
CA ALA A 61 12.47 3.56 -11.86
C ALA A 61 12.91 4.35 -13.12
N GLY A 62 13.06 5.67 -13.03
CA GLY A 62 13.61 6.50 -14.11
C GLY A 62 15.15 6.57 -14.17
N ALA A 63 15.87 5.92 -13.25
CA ALA A 63 17.32 6.04 -13.10
C ALA A 63 18.12 4.77 -13.45
N SER A 64 17.46 3.63 -13.70
CA SER A 64 18.16 2.36 -13.93
C SER A 64 17.58 1.53 -15.07
N ARG A 65 17.96 1.87 -16.30
CA ARG A 65 18.32 0.85 -17.28
C ARG A 65 19.78 1.07 -17.68
N PRO A 66 20.69 0.11 -17.42
CA PRO A 66 21.93 0.08 -18.18
C PRO A 66 21.53 -0.19 -19.63
N ALA A 67 21.89 0.73 -20.52
CA ALA A 67 21.75 0.53 -21.95
C ALA A 67 22.33 -0.85 -22.32
N LEU A 68 21.47 -1.75 -22.80
CA LEU A 68 21.93 -2.93 -23.53
C LEU A 68 22.73 -2.41 -24.73
N SER A 69 23.99 -2.86 -24.79
CA SER A 69 25.12 -2.31 -25.54
C SER A 69 24.89 -2.15 -27.05
N PRO A 70 25.73 -1.32 -27.71
CA PRO A 70 26.79 -1.97 -28.48
C PRO A 70 28.16 -1.39 -28.14
N THR A 71 29.09 -2.31 -27.89
CA THR A 71 30.54 -2.24 -28.16
C THR A 71 31.10 -0.84 -28.49
N SER A 72 31.86 -0.26 -27.57
CA SER A 72 33.26 0.17 -27.78
C SER A 72 33.73 1.08 -26.64
N SER A 73 34.96 0.79 -26.23
CA SER A 73 35.81 1.54 -25.31
C SER A 73 35.80 3.07 -25.49
N SER A 74 35.74 3.82 -24.40
CA SER A 74 36.92 4.57 -23.91
C SER A 74 36.55 5.49 -22.74
N ALA A 75 37.45 5.50 -21.76
CA ALA A 75 37.49 6.46 -20.67
C ALA A 75 37.78 7.88 -21.19
N LYS A 76 37.19 8.91 -20.55
CA LYS A 76 37.92 10.04 -19.93
C LYS A 76 36.97 11.11 -19.38
N SER A 77 37.31 11.57 -18.19
CA SER A 77 36.79 12.72 -17.45
C SER A 77 37.05 14.08 -18.13
N LYS A 78 36.17 15.07 -17.91
CA LYS A 78 36.41 16.40 -17.29
C LYS A 78 35.49 17.50 -17.84
N PHE A 79 34.82 18.19 -16.90
CA PHE A 79 34.47 19.62 -16.82
C PHE A 79 34.00 20.40 -18.07
N LYS A 80 32.90 21.16 -17.95
CA LYS A 80 32.91 22.65 -17.91
C LYS A 80 31.49 23.24 -17.70
N LEU A 81 31.36 24.11 -16.69
CA LEU A 81 30.25 25.05 -16.48
C LEU A 81 30.29 26.20 -17.49
N GLY A 82 29.14 26.70 -17.92
CA GLY A 82 29.02 27.93 -18.72
C GLY A 82 27.57 28.43 -18.87
N LEU A 83 27.24 29.46 -18.09
CA LEU A 83 26.06 30.33 -18.13
C LEU A 83 26.01 31.15 -19.44
N GLY A 84 24.84 31.27 -20.08
CA GLY A 84 24.62 32.34 -21.08
C GLY A 84 23.50 32.12 -22.10
N GLY A 85 22.41 32.90 -21.96
CA GLY A 85 21.86 33.75 -23.02
C GLY A 85 21.16 33.12 -24.24
N SER A 86 19.83 33.24 -24.23
CA SER A 86 18.91 33.40 -25.38
C SER A 86 19.49 33.61 -26.78
N ASN A 87 19.03 32.80 -27.74
CA ASN A 87 18.48 33.36 -28.97
C ASN A 87 17.39 32.47 -29.57
N LYS A 88 16.30 33.14 -29.93
CA LYS A 88 15.09 32.66 -30.57
C LYS A 88 15.25 32.94 -32.05
N ASP A 89 15.31 31.91 -32.88
CA ASP A 89 14.98 32.00 -34.31
C ASP A 89 14.41 30.66 -34.75
N GLY A 90 13.21 30.73 -35.34
CA GLY A 90 12.46 29.57 -35.80
C GLY A 90 12.91 29.11 -37.18
N SER A 91 13.00 27.80 -37.35
CA SER A 91 12.74 27.17 -38.63
C SER A 91 12.05 25.82 -38.39
N SER A 92 10.88 25.71 -38.99
CA SER A 92 10.06 24.52 -39.11
C SER A 92 10.82 23.39 -39.80
N ALA A 93 10.99 22.29 -39.09
CA ALA A 93 11.27 20.99 -39.67
C ALA A 93 10.46 19.93 -38.91
N GLU A 94 9.44 19.41 -39.61
CA GLU A 94 8.81 18.13 -39.25
C GLU A 94 9.90 17.07 -39.10
N GLY A 95 9.95 16.47 -37.91
CA GLY A 95 10.85 15.38 -37.59
C GLY A 95 10.28 14.65 -36.39
N GLY A 96 9.42 13.67 -36.66
CA GLY A 96 8.86 12.77 -35.65
C GLY A 96 9.98 12.06 -34.89
N GLY A 97 10.14 12.44 -33.63
CA GLY A 97 11.18 11.90 -32.74
C GLY A 97 10.83 12.11 -31.27
N GLY A 98 9.55 12.14 -30.91
CA GLY A 98 9.10 12.08 -29.52
C GLY A 98 8.64 10.67 -29.22
N GLY A 99 9.32 9.94 -28.33
CA GLY A 99 8.77 8.63 -27.94
C GLY A 99 9.68 7.65 -27.22
N ARG A 100 10.77 8.06 -26.57
CA ARG A 100 11.52 7.14 -25.69
C ARG A 100 11.83 7.69 -24.31
N ASP A 101 11.96 9.00 -24.14
CA ASP A 101 12.28 9.60 -22.84
C ASP A 101 11.03 9.78 -21.94
N ASP A 102 9.83 9.98 -22.51
CA ASP A 102 8.57 10.12 -21.75
C ASP A 102 8.02 8.80 -21.18
N ALA A 103 8.39 7.66 -21.77
CA ALA A 103 7.86 6.35 -21.36
C ALA A 103 8.52 5.80 -20.08
N ASP A 104 9.71 6.29 -19.74
CA ASP A 104 10.47 5.88 -18.55
C ASP A 104 10.22 6.79 -17.33
N GLU A 105 9.54 7.94 -17.50
CA GLU A 105 9.20 8.81 -16.37
C GLU A 105 7.90 8.37 -15.69
N VAL A 106 7.97 8.07 -14.38
CA VAL A 106 6.77 7.77 -13.60
C VAL A 106 5.83 8.97 -13.62
N VAL A 107 4.57 8.73 -14.02
CA VAL A 107 3.51 9.74 -14.13
C VAL A 107 3.54 10.68 -12.90
N PRO A 108 3.66 12.00 -13.09
CA PRO A 108 3.76 12.95 -11.97
C PRO A 108 2.54 12.88 -11.04
N GLU A 109 1.39 12.49 -11.56
CA GLU A 109 0.19 12.24 -10.77
C GLU A 109 0.38 11.09 -9.77
N LEU A 110 1.05 10.00 -10.14
CA LEU A 110 1.32 8.89 -9.22
C LEU A 110 2.28 9.33 -8.11
N ARG A 111 3.31 10.12 -8.45
CA ARG A 111 4.24 10.69 -7.46
C ARG A 111 3.54 11.62 -6.48
N ARG A 112 2.58 12.43 -6.97
CA ARG A 112 1.73 13.29 -6.14
C ARG A 112 0.81 12.45 -5.25
N TYR A 113 0.09 11.47 -5.81
CA TYR A 113 -0.79 10.56 -5.07
C TYR A 113 -0.04 9.90 -3.91
N LEU A 114 1.13 9.30 -4.18
CA LEU A 114 1.93 8.66 -3.14
C LEU A 114 2.40 9.67 -2.08
N SER A 115 2.73 10.90 -2.47
CA SER A 115 3.12 11.94 -1.50
C SER A 115 1.95 12.36 -0.60
N ASP A 116 0.77 12.54 -1.19
CA ASP A 116 -0.44 12.94 -0.47
C ASP A 116 -0.88 11.83 0.49
N GLU A 117 -0.90 10.57 0.03
CA GLU A 117 -1.25 9.41 0.86
C GLU A 117 -0.29 9.23 2.05
N ILE A 118 1.02 9.38 1.86
CA ILE A 118 1.99 9.33 2.97
C ILE A 118 1.64 10.39 4.03
N ALA A 119 1.37 11.62 3.60
CA ALA A 119 1.09 12.72 4.50
C ALA A 119 -0.25 12.55 5.23
N VAL A 120 -1.31 12.10 4.52
CA VAL A 120 -2.61 11.79 5.14
C VAL A 120 -2.45 10.68 6.19
N HIS A 121 -1.75 9.60 5.87
CA HIS A 121 -1.58 8.49 6.80
C HIS A 121 -0.71 8.87 8.02
N ASN A 122 0.32 9.71 7.86
CA ASN A 122 1.07 10.26 8.99
C ASN A 122 0.18 11.13 9.88
N ALA A 123 -0.61 12.04 9.29
CA ALA A 123 -1.50 12.90 10.05
C ALA A 123 -2.56 12.09 10.82
N LEU A 124 -3.13 11.06 10.20
CA LEU A 124 -4.07 10.15 10.86
C LEU A 124 -3.40 9.29 11.95
N ALA A 125 -2.14 8.89 11.77
CA ALA A 125 -1.39 8.23 12.83
C ALA A 125 -1.23 9.14 14.05
N HIS A 126 -0.83 10.40 13.84
CA HIS A 126 -0.73 11.40 14.92
C HIS A 126 -2.08 11.64 15.60
N LYS A 127 -3.18 11.71 14.85
CA LYS A 127 -4.53 11.80 15.43
C LYS A 127 -4.79 10.66 16.40
N TRP A 128 -4.58 9.43 15.97
CA TRP A 128 -4.88 8.26 16.80
C TRP A 128 -3.93 8.09 17.98
N LEU A 129 -2.66 8.51 17.87
CA LEU A 129 -1.74 8.60 19.02
C LEU A 129 -2.24 9.62 20.05
N GLY A 130 -2.72 10.78 19.58
CA GLY A 130 -3.29 11.80 20.46
C GLY A 130 -4.56 11.32 21.17
N VAL A 131 -5.47 10.67 20.44
CA VAL A 131 -6.69 10.07 21.01
C VAL A 131 -6.33 8.96 22.01
N ASP A 132 -5.34 8.12 21.72
CA ASP A 132 -4.90 7.07 22.65
C ASP A 132 -4.37 7.66 23.96
N ALA A 133 -3.53 8.70 23.90
CA ALA A 133 -3.03 9.40 25.07
C ALA A 133 -4.16 10.07 25.88
N GLY A 134 -5.19 10.59 25.20
CA GLY A 134 -6.34 11.24 25.85
C GLY A 134 -7.31 10.27 26.52
N GLU A 135 -7.55 9.10 25.94
CA GLU A 135 -8.48 8.09 26.49
C GLU A 135 -7.81 7.16 27.49
N ASN A 136 -6.60 6.67 27.20
CA ASN A 136 -5.91 5.65 28.00
C ASN A 136 -4.84 6.23 28.93
N GLY A 137 -4.36 7.45 28.66
CA GLY A 137 -3.22 8.03 29.37
C GLY A 137 -3.59 8.84 30.61
N GLY A 138 -4.88 9.04 30.88
CA GLY A 138 -5.38 9.81 32.03
C GLY A 138 -5.04 11.31 31.97
N PRO A 139 -5.29 12.06 33.06
CA PRO A 139 -5.18 13.53 33.06
C PRO A 139 -3.75 14.04 32.81
N GLN A 140 -2.74 13.23 33.11
CA GLN A 140 -1.32 13.58 32.93
C GLN A 140 -0.86 13.51 31.46
N GLN A 141 -1.55 12.77 30.60
CA GLN A 141 -1.19 12.59 29.19
C GLN A 141 -2.09 13.41 28.24
N THR A 142 -3.04 14.16 28.78
CA THR A 142 -3.91 15.06 28.00
C THR A 142 -3.11 16.13 27.23
N GLY A 143 -1.96 16.55 27.76
CA GLY A 143 -1.05 17.49 27.09
C GLY A 143 -0.36 16.86 25.89
N THR A 144 0.07 15.60 26.02
CA THR A 144 0.57 14.77 24.91
C THR A 144 -0.51 14.58 23.84
N ALA A 145 -1.77 14.34 24.26
CA ALA A 145 -2.91 14.23 23.37
C ALA A 145 -3.13 15.50 22.53
N VAL A 146 -3.13 16.67 23.20
CA VAL A 146 -3.26 17.98 22.54
C VAL A 146 -2.08 18.24 21.61
N GLY A 147 -0.85 17.87 21.99
CA GLY A 147 0.34 18.01 21.17
C GLY A 147 0.24 17.23 19.85
N PHE A 148 -0.09 15.94 19.91
CA PHE A 148 -0.27 15.10 18.73
C PHE A 148 -1.44 15.57 17.84
N LEU A 149 -2.56 16.01 18.43
CA LEU A 149 -3.69 16.53 17.67
C LEU A 149 -3.39 17.88 17.01
N THR A 150 -2.58 18.72 17.65
CA THR A 150 -2.10 19.97 17.05
C THR A 150 -1.21 19.68 15.85
N TRP A 151 -0.30 18.70 15.97
CA TRP A 151 0.55 18.25 14.86
C TRP A 151 -0.30 17.69 13.71
N SER A 152 -1.18 16.73 13.99
CA SER A 152 -2.11 16.16 13.00
C SER A 152 -2.93 17.23 12.28
N LYS A 153 -3.47 18.19 13.03
CA LYS A 153 -4.26 19.30 12.47
C LYS A 153 -3.43 20.13 11.49
N LYS A 154 -2.20 20.50 11.86
CA LYS A 154 -1.30 21.27 11.00
C LYS A 154 -1.01 20.52 9.70
N GLU A 155 -0.71 19.23 9.78
CA GLU A 155 -0.44 18.41 8.59
C GLU A 155 -1.66 18.30 7.66
N LEU A 156 -2.87 18.16 8.20
CA LEU A 156 -4.10 18.14 7.40
C LEU A 156 -4.43 19.52 6.80
N GLU A 157 -4.15 20.62 7.51
CA GLU A 157 -4.28 21.98 6.98
C GLU A 157 -3.31 22.23 5.82
N ASP A 158 -2.06 21.79 5.95
CA ASP A 158 -1.05 21.86 4.87
C ASP A 158 -1.49 21.06 3.64
N LEU A 159 -2.11 19.89 3.84
CA LEU A 159 -2.63 19.06 2.74
C LEU A 159 -3.88 19.65 2.07
N LYS A 160 -4.80 20.22 2.86
CA LYS A 160 -5.99 20.91 2.35
C LYS A 160 -5.60 22.04 1.38
N ASN A 161 -4.51 22.74 1.70
CA ASN A 161 -4.01 23.87 0.92
C ASN A 161 -3.18 23.45 -0.31
N GLY A 162 -3.08 22.15 -0.60
CA GLY A 162 -2.45 21.60 -1.81
C GLY A 162 -1.09 20.94 -1.59
N GLY A 163 -0.67 20.74 -0.34
CA GLY A 163 0.60 20.13 0.03
C GLY A 163 1.83 20.92 -0.43
N SER A 164 3.02 20.59 0.10
CA SER A 164 4.29 21.24 -0.30
C SER A 164 4.71 21.01 -1.76
N ALA A 165 3.97 20.24 -2.56
CA ALA A 165 4.33 19.87 -3.93
C ALA A 165 3.34 20.36 -5.01
N GLY A 166 2.33 21.16 -4.66
CA GLY A 166 1.20 21.45 -5.56
C GLY A 166 0.97 22.92 -5.95
N GLY A 167 1.85 23.83 -5.55
CA GLY A 167 1.71 25.26 -5.79
C GLY A 167 2.24 25.75 -7.13
N MET A 168 1.79 25.20 -8.28
CA MET A 168 1.95 25.88 -9.59
C MET A 168 1.14 25.26 -10.75
N ALA A 169 0.01 24.61 -10.49
CA ALA A 169 -0.93 24.23 -11.57
C ALA A 169 -2.27 24.96 -11.38
N VAL A 170 -2.18 26.29 -11.28
CA VAL A 170 -3.34 27.21 -11.29
C VAL A 170 -3.73 27.61 -12.73
N GLY A 171 -3.09 27.02 -13.75
CA GLY A 171 -3.30 27.40 -15.16
C GLY A 171 -3.67 26.29 -16.14
N THR A 172 -3.48 25.01 -15.80
CA THR A 172 -3.84 23.93 -16.72
C THR A 172 -5.29 23.53 -16.44
N MET A 173 -6.19 23.77 -17.39
CA MET A 173 -7.52 23.16 -17.42
C MET A 173 -7.35 21.64 -17.35
N GLY A 174 -7.28 21.09 -16.14
CA GLY A 174 -7.39 19.67 -15.93
C GLY A 174 -8.75 19.23 -16.43
N THR A 175 -8.80 18.04 -17.01
CA THR A 175 -10.08 17.43 -17.41
C THR A 175 -11.07 17.48 -16.24
N GLU A 176 -12.37 17.54 -16.50
CA GLU A 176 -13.40 17.56 -15.46
C GLU A 176 -13.17 16.48 -14.39
N ARG A 177 -12.71 15.30 -14.84
CA ARG A 177 -12.28 14.16 -14.02
C ARG A 177 -11.15 14.49 -13.04
N GLU A 178 -10.12 15.23 -13.46
CA GLU A 178 -9.01 15.61 -12.57
C GLU A 178 -9.45 16.63 -11.51
N LYS A 179 -10.34 17.55 -11.89
CA LYS A 179 -10.95 18.51 -10.97
C LYS A 179 -11.77 17.76 -9.92
N GLU A 180 -12.63 16.83 -10.35
CA GLU A 180 -13.42 15.97 -9.48
C GLU A 180 -12.55 15.17 -8.50
N MET A 181 -11.48 14.52 -8.99
CA MET A 181 -10.57 13.77 -8.10
C MET A 181 -9.86 14.68 -7.09
N ARG A 182 -9.51 15.92 -7.47
CA ARG A 182 -8.91 16.90 -6.55
C ARG A 182 -9.91 17.34 -5.48
N GLU A 183 -11.16 17.60 -5.87
CA GLU A 183 -12.23 17.99 -4.95
C GLU A 183 -12.59 16.85 -4.00
N ALA A 184 -12.68 15.62 -4.49
CA ALA A 184 -12.90 14.43 -3.67
C ALA A 184 -11.77 14.21 -2.64
N ARG A 185 -10.51 14.48 -3.02
CA ARG A 185 -9.36 14.45 -2.10
C ARG A 185 -9.47 15.54 -1.03
N LYS A 186 -9.78 16.77 -1.43
CA LYS A 186 -9.99 17.89 -0.50
C LYS A 186 -11.13 17.61 0.48
N ALA A 187 -12.25 17.05 0.00
CA ALA A 187 -13.39 16.68 0.83
C ALA A 187 -13.03 15.63 1.89
N ARG A 188 -12.20 14.63 1.53
CA ARG A 188 -11.69 13.63 2.49
C ARG A 188 -10.83 14.29 3.57
N VAL A 189 -9.84 15.09 3.16
CA VAL A 189 -8.95 15.80 4.11
C VAL A 189 -9.75 16.72 5.02
N LEU A 190 -10.78 17.40 4.50
CA LEU A 190 -11.68 18.23 5.30
C LEU A 190 -12.44 17.43 6.35
N GLY A 191 -13.02 16.28 5.98
CA GLY A 191 -13.70 15.41 6.95
C GLY A 191 -12.77 14.89 8.05
N ASP A 192 -11.53 14.55 7.70
CA ASP A 192 -10.52 14.15 8.67
C ASP A 192 -10.14 15.32 9.61
N LEU A 193 -9.99 16.54 9.07
CA LEU A 193 -9.67 17.76 9.82
C LEU A 193 -10.80 18.13 10.79
N GLU A 194 -12.05 18.03 10.36
CA GLU A 194 -13.22 18.20 11.22
C GLU A 194 -13.20 17.21 12.37
N SER A 195 -12.95 15.93 12.09
CA SER A 195 -12.82 14.90 13.12
C SER A 195 -11.69 15.22 14.11
N VAL A 196 -10.50 15.59 13.63
CA VAL A 196 -9.36 16.01 14.49
C VAL A 196 -9.74 17.22 15.36
N ASN A 197 -10.42 18.21 14.79
CA ASN A 197 -10.85 19.40 15.52
C ASN A 197 -11.81 19.08 16.67
N VAL A 198 -12.71 18.11 16.49
CA VAL A 198 -13.63 17.69 17.57
C VAL A 198 -12.85 17.11 18.74
N PHE A 199 -11.94 16.16 18.49
CA PHE A 199 -11.07 15.60 19.54
C PHE A 199 -10.17 16.66 20.16
N PHE A 200 -9.57 17.52 19.35
CA PHE A 200 -8.71 18.61 19.82
C PHE A 200 -9.44 19.55 20.78
N LYS A 201 -10.64 20.00 20.42
CA LYS A 201 -11.45 20.86 21.31
C LYS A 201 -11.81 20.14 22.61
N GLY A 202 -12.15 18.85 22.52
CA GLY A 202 -12.45 18.00 23.68
C GLY A 202 -11.28 17.93 24.65
N TYR A 203 -10.12 17.44 24.20
CA TYR A 203 -8.95 17.28 25.05
C TYR A 203 -8.34 18.60 25.48
N LYS A 204 -8.36 19.65 24.65
CA LYS A 204 -7.89 20.99 25.04
C LYS A 204 -8.67 21.55 26.23
N ARG A 205 -9.97 21.29 26.31
CA ARG A 205 -10.81 21.72 27.44
C ARG A 205 -10.51 20.94 28.72
N MET A 206 -10.11 19.67 28.59
CA MET A 206 -9.79 18.79 29.72
C MET A 206 -8.29 18.81 30.08
N ASN A 207 -7.49 19.62 29.38
CA ASN A 207 -6.05 19.60 29.53
C ASN A 207 -5.59 20.49 30.68
N ASP A 208 -5.19 19.84 31.77
CA ASP A 208 -4.54 20.49 32.92
C ASP A 208 -3.00 20.36 32.89
N SER A 209 -2.44 19.79 31.81
CA SER A 209 -1.01 19.47 31.70
C SER A 209 -0.28 20.32 30.65
N ILE A 210 1.04 20.45 30.80
CA ILE A 210 1.89 21.16 29.84
C ILE A 210 1.99 20.33 28.56
N VAL A 211 1.84 20.99 27.40
CA VAL A 211 1.95 20.34 26.10
C VAL A 211 3.43 20.09 25.78
N PRO A 212 3.86 18.83 25.53
CA PRO A 212 5.24 18.53 25.15
C PRO A 212 5.63 19.12 23.80
N PRO A 213 6.93 19.42 23.56
CA PRO A 213 7.41 19.86 22.26
C PRO A 213 7.36 18.73 21.22
N GLN A 214 7.32 19.11 19.94
CA GLN A 214 7.18 18.16 18.82
C GLN A 214 8.30 17.10 18.76
N SER A 215 9.52 17.44 19.17
CA SER A 215 10.65 16.50 19.23
C SER A 215 10.38 15.31 20.16
N ASP A 216 9.79 15.58 21.31
CA ASP A 216 9.55 14.57 22.34
C ASP A 216 8.39 13.67 21.91
N LEU A 217 7.37 14.26 21.29
CA LEU A 217 6.27 13.53 20.66
C LEU A 217 6.80 12.60 19.57
N GLN A 218 7.71 13.06 18.71
CA GLN A 218 8.31 12.24 17.65
C GLN A 218 9.08 11.04 18.21
N ALA A 219 9.79 11.21 19.34
CA ALA A 219 10.51 10.12 20.00
C ALA A 219 9.57 9.06 20.60
N SER A 220 8.32 9.42 20.90
CA SER A 220 7.31 8.51 21.45
C SER A 220 6.52 7.72 20.39
N ILE A 221 6.77 7.96 19.09
CA ILE A 221 6.05 7.27 18.00
C ILE A 221 6.46 5.79 17.94
N PRO A 222 5.52 4.84 18.11
CA PRO A 222 5.83 3.41 18.04
C PRO A 222 6.04 2.93 16.60
N ALA A 223 6.56 1.71 16.44
CA ALA A 223 6.64 1.07 15.14
C ALA A 223 5.25 0.71 14.57
N GLY A 224 5.15 0.70 13.25
CA GLY A 224 3.96 0.29 12.50
C GLY A 224 3.59 -1.19 12.69
N ARG A 225 2.35 -1.54 12.35
CA ARG A 225 1.86 -2.93 12.33
C ARG A 225 1.10 -3.23 11.03
N MET A 226 1.45 -4.34 10.39
CA MET A 226 0.73 -4.84 9.21
C MET A 226 -0.58 -5.52 9.61
N ALA A 227 -1.68 -5.22 8.91
CA ALA A 227 -2.95 -5.93 9.05
C ALA A 227 -3.14 -7.01 7.97
N ILE A 228 -2.44 -6.89 6.84
CA ILE A 228 -2.58 -7.78 5.68
C ILE A 228 -1.24 -8.41 5.33
N ALA A 229 -1.23 -9.72 5.13
CA ALA A 229 -0.10 -10.45 4.59
C ALA A 229 -0.19 -10.57 3.06
N ILE A 230 0.96 -10.57 2.39
CA ILE A 230 1.03 -10.83 0.94
C ILE A 230 0.65 -12.29 0.71
N ARG A 231 -0.35 -12.53 -0.15
CA ARG A 231 -0.72 -13.88 -0.59
C ARG A 231 0.13 -14.25 -1.80
N ALA A 232 0.92 -15.32 -1.68
CA ALA A 232 1.70 -15.84 -2.79
C ALA A 232 0.76 -16.31 -3.91
N TYR A 233 1.02 -15.87 -5.13
CA TYR A 233 0.27 -16.33 -6.30
C TYR A 233 0.69 -17.77 -6.63
N THR A 234 -0.28 -18.67 -6.74
CA THR A 234 -0.08 -20.03 -7.25
C THR A 234 -0.72 -20.14 -8.62
N LYS A 235 0.06 -20.61 -9.60
CA LYS A 235 -0.46 -20.87 -10.95
C LYS A 235 -1.55 -21.95 -10.87
N PRO A 236 -2.65 -21.82 -11.61
CA PRO A 236 -3.63 -22.89 -11.69
C PRO A 236 -3.00 -24.15 -12.31
N VAL A 237 -3.39 -25.32 -11.83
CA VAL A 237 -2.99 -26.59 -12.43
C VAL A 237 -3.63 -26.67 -13.82
N PRO A 238 -2.86 -26.95 -14.89
CA PRO A 238 -3.42 -27.14 -16.22
C PRO A 238 -4.53 -28.19 -16.22
N ALA A 239 -5.67 -27.91 -16.87
CA ALA A 239 -6.78 -28.85 -16.93
C ALA A 239 -6.46 -30.09 -17.78
N PHE A 240 -5.59 -29.96 -18.78
CA PHE A 240 -5.19 -31.04 -19.68
C PHE A 240 -3.71 -30.90 -20.06
N GLY A 241 -3.10 -32.01 -20.45
CA GLY A 241 -1.73 -32.05 -20.96
C GLY A 241 -0.65 -32.09 -19.87
N PRO A 242 0.63 -31.87 -20.23
CA PRO A 242 1.75 -31.99 -19.30
C PRO A 242 1.60 -31.07 -18.08
N GLY A 243 1.61 -31.66 -16.88
CA GLY A 243 1.39 -30.97 -15.62
C GLY A 243 -0.07 -30.92 -15.14
N SER A 244 -1.02 -31.49 -15.89
CA SER A 244 -2.37 -31.78 -15.40
C SER A 244 -2.38 -32.98 -14.44
N ALA A 245 -3.37 -33.05 -13.55
CA ALA A 245 -3.52 -34.16 -12.62
C ALA A 245 -3.64 -35.50 -13.37
N ASP A 246 -4.48 -35.54 -14.41
CA ASP A 246 -4.71 -36.74 -15.23
C ASP A 246 -3.44 -37.19 -15.96
N TYR A 247 -2.62 -36.24 -16.45
CA TYR A 247 -1.34 -36.58 -17.09
C TYR A 247 -0.34 -37.14 -16.09
N VAL A 248 -0.28 -36.56 -14.89
CA VAL A 248 0.60 -37.06 -13.82
C VAL A 248 0.14 -38.44 -13.33
N GLN A 249 -1.16 -38.66 -13.21
CA GLN A 249 -1.74 -39.96 -12.86
C GLN A 249 -1.42 -41.02 -13.92
N LYS A 250 -1.66 -40.74 -15.21
CA LYS A 250 -1.31 -41.65 -16.29
C LYS A 250 0.18 -42.00 -16.33
N MET A 251 1.05 -41.01 -16.12
CA MET A 251 2.50 -41.24 -16.06
C MET A 251 2.91 -42.05 -14.82
N ALA A 252 2.23 -41.86 -13.69
CA ALA A 252 2.46 -42.65 -12.48
C ALA A 252 2.00 -44.10 -12.66
N GLU A 253 0.83 -44.33 -13.24
CA GLU A 253 0.30 -45.65 -13.59
C GLU A 253 1.19 -46.38 -14.61
N GLU A 254 1.70 -45.67 -15.62
CA GLU A 254 2.64 -46.22 -16.60
C GLU A 254 3.96 -46.65 -15.95
N LEU A 255 4.49 -45.84 -15.02
CA LEU A 255 5.70 -46.18 -14.27
C LEU A 255 5.49 -47.36 -13.32
N GLU A 256 4.33 -47.43 -12.65
CA GLU A 256 3.96 -48.56 -11.80
C GLU A 256 3.80 -49.86 -12.62
N SER A 257 3.17 -49.78 -13.79
CA SER A 257 3.05 -50.89 -14.73
C SER A 257 4.41 -51.37 -15.26
N LEU A 258 5.38 -50.46 -15.45
CA LEU A 258 6.75 -50.79 -15.86
C LEU A 258 7.62 -51.31 -14.69
N GLY A 259 7.19 -51.10 -13.44
CA GLY A 259 7.83 -51.59 -12.23
C GLY A 259 7.53 -53.06 -11.90
N VAL A 260 6.57 -53.69 -12.57
CA VAL A 260 6.16 -55.10 -12.35
C VAL A 260 6.75 -56.00 -13.45
N GLY A 261 8.08 -55.98 -13.58
CA GLY A 261 8.82 -56.73 -14.60
C GLY A 261 10.13 -57.38 -14.12
N GLY A 262 10.34 -57.54 -12.81
CA GLY A 262 11.53 -58.20 -12.27
C GLY A 262 11.21 -59.09 -11.07
N GLU A 263 10.92 -60.37 -11.32
CA GLU A 263 10.84 -61.39 -10.26
C GLU A 263 12.24 -61.67 -9.68
N GLY A 264 12.34 -61.75 -8.34
CA GLY A 264 13.31 -62.64 -7.69
C GLY A 264 13.95 -62.21 -6.36
N GLY A 265 13.20 -62.28 -5.25
CA GLY A 265 13.68 -62.87 -3.98
C GLY A 265 14.32 -61.98 -2.90
N GLY A 266 13.70 -61.95 -1.71
CA GLY A 266 14.38 -61.61 -0.45
C GLY A 266 13.50 -60.88 0.57
N GLY A 267 12.96 -61.60 1.54
CA GLY A 267 12.11 -61.05 2.61
C GLY A 267 12.85 -60.13 3.60
N GLY A 268 12.09 -59.25 4.23
CA GLY A 268 12.57 -58.36 5.31
C GLY A 268 11.50 -57.38 5.75
N ASP A 269 10.89 -57.68 6.89
CA ASP A 269 9.90 -56.92 7.66
C ASP A 269 10.35 -55.47 7.97
N SER A 270 9.44 -54.49 7.90
CA SER A 270 9.33 -53.35 8.87
C SER A 270 8.33 -52.25 8.42
N SER A 271 7.23 -52.18 9.18
CA SER A 271 6.44 -51.02 9.62
C SER A 271 6.65 -49.62 8.99
N GLY A 272 5.55 -48.98 8.55
CA GLY A 272 5.54 -47.53 8.28
C GLY A 272 4.21 -46.94 7.81
N THR A 273 3.23 -46.85 8.72
CA THR A 273 2.12 -45.89 8.82
C THR A 273 1.62 -45.15 7.56
N SER A 274 0.40 -45.49 7.12
CA SER A 274 -0.42 -44.72 6.18
C SER A 274 -0.88 -43.36 6.75
N PRO A 275 -0.96 -42.28 5.96
CA PRO A 275 -1.90 -41.21 6.22
C PRO A 275 -3.22 -41.46 5.46
N ALA A 276 -4.31 -41.54 6.20
CA ALA A 276 -5.67 -41.66 5.69
C ALA A 276 -6.07 -40.42 4.88
N VAL A 277 -6.43 -40.62 3.60
CA VAL A 277 -7.11 -39.62 2.77
C VAL A 277 -8.62 -39.85 2.90
N PRO A 278 -9.45 -38.81 3.14
CA PRO A 278 -10.89 -38.96 3.31
C PRO A 278 -11.58 -39.36 1.99
N PRO A 279 -12.73 -40.07 2.04
CA PRO A 279 -13.41 -40.54 0.84
C PRO A 279 -14.04 -39.37 0.09
N HIS A 280 -13.51 -39.03 -1.08
CA HIS A 280 -14.18 -38.11 -2.00
C HIS A 280 -15.35 -38.84 -2.69
N LYS A 281 -16.51 -38.18 -2.63
CA LYS A 281 -17.79 -38.52 -3.29
C LYS A 281 -17.58 -39.13 -4.68
N ALA A 282 -18.33 -40.20 -4.93
CA ALA A 282 -18.51 -40.85 -6.22
C ALA A 282 -18.55 -39.84 -7.37
N GLU A 283 -17.60 -39.99 -8.29
CA GLU A 283 -17.55 -39.27 -9.56
C GLU A 283 -18.79 -39.64 -10.37
N ALA A 284 -19.64 -38.65 -10.64
CA ALA A 284 -20.69 -38.81 -11.63
C ALA A 284 -20.03 -38.87 -13.01
N SER A 285 -19.79 -40.09 -13.49
CA SER A 285 -19.38 -40.35 -14.87
C SER A 285 -20.45 -39.78 -15.82
N TYR A 286 -20.09 -38.79 -16.63
CA TYR A 286 -21.01 -38.16 -17.58
C TYR A 286 -21.27 -39.09 -18.78
N ALA A 287 -22.54 -39.24 -19.13
CA ALA A 287 -22.99 -40.07 -20.26
C ALA A 287 -22.49 -39.49 -21.59
N GLY A 288 -21.37 -40.02 -22.08
CA GLY A 288 -20.69 -39.58 -23.30
C GLY A 288 -19.18 -39.85 -23.31
N ALA A 289 -18.59 -40.23 -22.17
CA ALA A 289 -17.20 -40.68 -22.11
C ALA A 289 -17.01 -41.93 -22.99
N GLY A 290 -16.27 -41.80 -24.09
CA GLY A 290 -15.92 -42.90 -25.00
C GLY A 290 -16.70 -42.98 -26.31
N SER A 291 -17.60 -42.03 -26.62
CA SER A 291 -18.31 -41.97 -27.90
C SER A 291 -17.58 -41.06 -28.90
N TYR A 292 -16.60 -41.60 -29.62
CA TYR A 292 -16.17 -41.06 -30.91
C TYR A 292 -16.76 -41.94 -32.01
N TYR A 293 -17.65 -41.37 -32.82
CA TYR A 293 -17.96 -41.82 -34.18
C TYR A 293 -17.41 -40.78 -35.15
#